data_AF-A0A940Y7J8-F1
#
_entry.id   AF-A0A940Y7J8-F1
#
_cell.length_a   1.000
_cell.length_b   1.000
_cell.length_c   1.000
_cell.angle_alpha   90.00
_cell.angle_beta   90.00
_cell.angle_gamma   90.00
#
_symmetry.space_group_name_H-M   'P 1'
#
loop_
_entity.id
_entity.type
_entity.pdbx_description
1 polymer ?
#
loop_
_entity_poly.entity_id
_entity_poly.type
_entity_poly.pdbx_seq_one_letter_code
_entity_poly.pdbx_strand_id
1 'polypeptide(L)'
;MTDKPFDTAILHFGLDKTGSTAIQDVCDQARAELASRCSIVYPPGSWHAQLGSCFSSHPARYVLNVENGRTDETAIRAADRRYLQEQSAWIRAQPRARQLLFSYEGFISLNLPDLIALRTHCENFAERVKVLLYVRPPLSYAVSAMSQRVKMGRPAWAPDEERPVYRFKERFKRLASAFGRNALEVRVFTRQALTEGDVVIDFFSALGLDLEQARALSKLQRSANESLSARGLAFGMALREHLAALDIRLSQADFNNRHGSQLNRITGAPIKLSAEQIELIQTEFQPHAEVLRREFGIEFDEAPERFLRADDDQDADATRFANEAALLYMEASLGPQRLECAQGHLVWDTAPTTMRASETVRLPLTLQQQSCHWWRGTPELPLRLCYHWLHEDRQMAHFEGRRTPLPVQVLAPGQRVPAEIEVLAPAEPGRYILQVTGLQEGWCWFEQKGFTPLECPVHVT
;
A
#
# COMPACT_ATOMS: atom_id res chain seq x y z
N MET A 1 40.31 5.72 -18.24
CA MET A 1 38.88 5.34 -18.25
C MET A 1 38.76 4.09 -17.40
N THR A 2 38.02 4.15 -16.30
CA THR A 2 37.77 2.96 -15.47
C THR A 2 36.85 2.03 -16.23
N ASP A 3 37.32 0.80 -16.47
CA ASP A 3 36.60 -0.22 -17.23
C ASP A 3 35.31 -0.59 -16.48
N LYS A 4 34.17 -0.17 -17.02
CA LYS A 4 32.86 -0.31 -16.37
C LYS A 4 32.39 -1.76 -16.50
N PRO A 5 31.80 -2.36 -15.44
CA PRO A 5 31.30 -3.73 -15.51
C PRO A 5 30.10 -3.90 -16.46
N PHE A 6 29.41 -2.81 -16.84
CA PHE A 6 28.24 -2.85 -17.71
C PHE A 6 28.30 -1.82 -18.84
N ASP A 7 27.74 -2.17 -20.00
CA ASP A 7 27.61 -1.22 -21.11
C ASP A 7 26.52 -0.18 -20.81
N THR A 8 25.38 -0.64 -20.26
CA THR A 8 24.22 0.22 -19.99
C THR A 8 23.54 -0.11 -18.68
N ALA A 9 23.29 0.89 -17.85
CA ALA A 9 22.35 0.82 -16.74
C ALA A 9 20.96 1.21 -17.25
N ILE A 10 19.98 0.31 -17.10
CA ILE A 10 18.57 0.55 -17.40
C ILE A 10 17.85 0.84 -16.09
N LEU A 11 17.21 2.01 -16.03
CA LEU A 11 16.26 2.35 -14.99
C LEU A 11 14.85 2.22 -15.55
N HIS A 12 14.14 1.17 -15.16
CA HIS A 12 12.73 1.03 -15.44
C HIS A 12 11.90 1.84 -14.43
N PHE A 13 11.25 2.91 -14.90
CA PHE A 13 10.33 3.71 -14.10
C PHE A 13 8.93 3.17 -14.31
N GLY A 14 8.53 2.24 -13.45
CA GLY A 14 7.27 1.51 -13.56
C GLY A 14 6.05 2.39 -13.29
N LEU A 15 5.57 3.15 -14.27
CA LEU A 15 4.44 4.05 -14.04
C LEU A 15 3.18 3.28 -13.63
N ASP A 16 2.35 3.91 -12.79
CA ASP A 16 1.16 3.24 -12.27
C ASP A 16 0.28 2.68 -13.40
N LYS A 17 -0.20 1.45 -13.21
CA LYS A 17 -1.08 0.71 -14.14
C LYS A 17 -0.47 0.38 -15.51
N THR A 18 0.85 0.24 -15.58
CA THR A 18 1.57 -0.17 -16.80
C THR A 18 2.25 -1.55 -16.70
N GLY A 19 1.77 -2.42 -15.81
CA GLY A 19 2.24 -3.81 -15.73
C GLY A 19 3.60 -4.01 -15.05
N SER A 20 4.09 -3.00 -14.31
CA SER A 20 5.42 -3.03 -13.70
C SER A 20 5.62 -4.18 -12.71
N THR A 21 4.58 -4.55 -11.95
CA THR A 21 4.63 -5.71 -11.04
C THR A 21 4.91 -7.01 -11.79
N ALA A 22 4.33 -7.21 -12.98
CA ALA A 22 4.59 -8.40 -13.79
C ALA A 22 6.05 -8.46 -14.24
N ILE A 23 6.60 -7.33 -14.70
CA ILE A 23 8.01 -7.22 -15.08
C ILE A 23 8.92 -7.51 -13.89
N GLN A 24 8.65 -6.87 -12.75
CA GLN A 24 9.43 -7.02 -11.52
C GLN A 24 9.42 -8.46 -11.01
N ASP A 25 8.25 -9.10 -10.95
CA ASP A 25 8.09 -10.50 -10.51
C ASP A 25 8.87 -11.47 -11.41
N VAL A 26 8.89 -11.23 -12.73
CA VAL A 26 9.68 -12.06 -13.65
C VAL A 26 11.17 -11.80 -13.46
N CYS A 27 11.60 -10.55 -13.30
CA CYS A 27 13.00 -10.23 -13.01
C CYS A 27 13.51 -10.89 -11.73
N ASP A 28 12.67 -10.92 -10.69
CA ASP A 28 13.00 -11.57 -9.42
C ASP A 28 13.14 -13.09 -9.56
N GLN A 29 12.19 -13.73 -10.24
CA GLN A 29 12.19 -15.18 -10.47
C GLN A 29 13.31 -15.62 -11.41
N ALA A 30 13.62 -14.82 -12.45
CA ALA A 30 14.58 -15.16 -13.49
C ALA A 30 15.99 -14.58 -13.25
N ARG A 31 16.29 -14.04 -12.06
CA ARG A 31 17.54 -13.32 -11.79
C ARG A 31 18.81 -14.03 -12.24
N ALA A 32 18.93 -15.33 -11.96
CA ALA A 32 20.09 -16.13 -12.35
C ALA A 32 20.15 -16.39 -13.88
N GLU A 33 18.99 -16.59 -14.51
CA GLU A 33 18.88 -16.78 -15.95
C GLU A 33 19.19 -15.50 -16.73
N LEU A 34 18.68 -14.36 -16.26
CA LEU A 34 18.98 -13.04 -16.83
C LEU A 34 20.49 -12.77 -16.84
N ALA A 35 21.17 -13.05 -15.73
CA ALA A 35 22.61 -12.83 -15.63
C ALA A 35 23.41 -13.78 -16.53
N SER A 36 23.09 -15.08 -16.50
CA SER A 36 23.89 -16.11 -17.17
C SER A 36 23.62 -16.27 -18.67
N ARG A 37 22.37 -16.04 -19.11
CA ARG A 37 21.94 -16.29 -20.50
C ARG A 37 21.60 -15.04 -21.27
N CYS A 38 21.19 -13.98 -20.58
CA CYS A 38 20.71 -12.75 -21.22
C CYS A 38 21.68 -11.57 -21.06
N SER A 39 22.76 -11.73 -20.28
CA SER A 39 23.72 -10.67 -19.96
C SER A 39 23.04 -9.44 -19.31
N ILE A 40 22.04 -9.69 -18.47
CA ILE A 40 21.30 -8.68 -17.70
C ILE A 40 21.44 -9.00 -16.21
N VAL A 41 22.05 -8.09 -15.45
CA VAL A 41 22.14 -8.20 -13.99
C VAL A 41 20.99 -7.42 -13.36
N TYR A 42 20.15 -8.12 -12.59
CA TYR A 42 19.06 -7.54 -11.79
C TYR A 42 19.38 -7.69 -10.30
N PRO A 43 19.76 -6.61 -9.58
CA PRO A 43 20.17 -6.72 -8.18
C PRO A 43 19.08 -7.29 -7.25
N PRO A 44 19.47 -7.89 -6.11
CA PRO A 44 18.51 -8.30 -5.09
C PRO A 44 17.91 -7.07 -4.41
N GLY A 45 16.65 -7.20 -3.97
CA GLY A 45 15.92 -6.19 -3.22
C GLY A 45 14.45 -6.13 -3.63
N SER A 46 13.59 -5.64 -2.75
CA SER A 46 12.15 -5.50 -3.02
C SER A 46 11.91 -4.42 -4.07
N TRP A 47 11.87 -4.82 -5.34
CA TRP A 47 11.68 -3.94 -6.51
C TRP A 47 12.60 -2.73 -6.52
N HIS A 48 13.77 -2.81 -5.89
CA HIS A 48 14.69 -1.69 -5.73
C HIS A 48 14.08 -0.43 -5.07
N ALA A 49 13.00 -0.57 -4.30
CA ALA A 49 12.29 0.55 -3.72
C ALA A 49 13.19 1.42 -2.84
N GLN A 50 14.05 0.78 -2.06
CA GLN A 50 14.98 1.47 -1.16
C GLN A 50 16.05 2.27 -1.92
N LEU A 51 16.41 1.88 -3.15
CA LEU A 51 17.39 2.61 -3.95
C LEU A 51 16.94 4.06 -4.18
N GLY A 52 15.65 4.30 -4.39
CA GLY A 52 15.13 5.66 -4.53
C GLY A 52 15.23 6.45 -3.23
N SER A 53 14.99 5.81 -2.08
CA SER A 53 15.16 6.42 -0.75
C SER A 53 16.59 6.92 -0.55
N CYS A 54 17.60 6.12 -0.96
CA CYS A 54 19.01 6.45 -0.83
C CYS A 54 19.41 7.79 -1.47
N PHE A 55 18.71 8.21 -2.53
CA PHE A 55 18.98 9.46 -3.24
C PHE A 55 17.99 10.57 -2.91
N SER A 56 16.95 10.28 -2.13
CA SER A 56 15.98 11.31 -1.78
C SER A 56 16.60 12.31 -0.80
N SER A 57 16.50 13.60 -1.14
CA SER A 57 16.84 14.70 -0.23
C SER A 57 15.96 14.71 1.03
N HIS A 58 14.72 14.21 0.92
CA HIS A 58 13.72 14.18 1.99
C HIS A 58 13.21 12.74 2.20
N PRO A 59 14.03 11.83 2.75
CA PRO A 59 13.74 10.40 2.74
C PRO A 59 12.47 10.03 3.53
N ALA A 60 12.13 10.73 4.61
CA ALA A 60 10.86 10.50 5.33
C ALA A 60 9.61 10.84 4.49
N ARG A 61 9.74 11.65 3.44
CA ARG A 61 8.66 11.98 2.49
C ARG A 61 8.70 11.13 1.22
N TYR A 62 9.69 10.26 1.09
CA TYR A 62 9.81 9.37 -0.06
C TYR A 62 8.74 8.27 0.02
N VAL A 63 8.13 7.93 -1.13
CA VAL A 63 6.92 7.07 -1.20
C VAL A 63 7.04 5.78 -0.42
N LEU A 64 8.18 5.07 -0.53
CA LEU A 64 8.43 3.84 0.24
C LEU A 64 8.32 4.05 1.75
N ASN A 65 8.90 5.13 2.28
CA ASN A 65 8.96 5.38 3.71
C ASN A 65 7.61 5.87 4.25
N VAL A 66 6.89 6.67 3.45
CA VAL A 66 5.52 7.09 3.76
C VAL A 66 4.60 5.87 3.86
N GLU A 67 4.65 4.97 2.88
CA GLU A 67 3.84 3.74 2.86
C GLU A 67 4.15 2.81 4.03
N ASN A 68 5.40 2.79 4.50
CA ASN A 68 5.84 2.02 5.66
C ASN A 68 5.75 2.78 6.99
N GLY A 69 5.20 4.01 7.02
CA GLY A 69 5.08 4.82 8.23
C GLY A 69 6.40 5.21 8.89
N ARG A 70 7.51 5.25 8.14
CA ARG A 70 8.85 5.59 8.66
C ARG A 70 9.04 7.10 8.65
N THR A 71 9.24 7.68 9.83
CA THR A 71 9.38 9.13 10.01
C THR A 71 10.75 9.58 10.53
N ASP A 72 11.51 8.69 11.20
CA ASP A 72 12.85 9.00 11.70
C ASP A 72 13.88 9.01 10.56
N GLU A 73 14.24 10.22 10.12
CA GLU A 73 15.21 10.41 9.02
C GLU A 73 16.60 9.85 9.34
N THR A 74 17.04 9.83 10.60
CA THR A 74 18.37 9.34 10.95
C THR A 74 18.43 7.83 10.82
N ALA A 75 17.39 7.14 11.33
CA ALA A 75 17.24 5.70 11.14
C ALA A 75 17.12 5.33 9.65
N ILE A 76 16.33 6.08 8.87
CA ILE A 76 16.19 5.85 7.42
C ILE A 76 17.54 6.01 6.72
N ARG A 77 18.28 7.11 6.96
CA ARG A 77 19.58 7.35 6.32
C ARG A 77 20.63 6.30 6.71
N ALA A 78 20.60 5.79 7.94
CA ALA A 78 21.48 4.70 8.35
C ALA A 78 21.17 3.41 7.58
N ALA A 79 19.88 3.06 7.45
CA ALA A 79 19.45 1.90 6.66
C ALA A 79 19.79 2.06 5.17
N ASP A 80 19.58 3.24 4.60
CA ASP A 80 19.88 3.55 3.20
C ASP A 80 21.37 3.49 2.89
N ARG A 81 22.22 3.95 3.82
CA ARG A 81 23.68 3.84 3.66
C ARG A 81 24.13 2.39 3.62
N ARG A 82 23.60 1.55 4.52
CA ARG A 82 23.90 0.12 4.56
C ARG A 82 23.44 -0.55 3.26
N TYR A 83 22.20 -0.30 2.84
CA TYR A 83 21.66 -0.82 1.58
C TYR A 83 22.54 -0.46 0.39
N LEU A 84 22.92 0.82 0.25
CA LEU A 84 23.72 1.28 -0.88
C LEU A 84 25.12 0.66 -0.90
N GLN A 85 25.74 0.47 0.28
CA GLN A 85 27.03 -0.20 0.42
C GLN A 85 26.95 -1.67 0.01
N GLU A 86 26.00 -2.41 0.57
CA GLU A 86 25.78 -3.83 0.29
C GLU A 86 25.43 -4.07 -1.18
N GLN A 87 24.51 -3.28 -1.73
CA GLN A 87 24.11 -3.38 -3.12
C GLN A 87 25.27 -3.04 -4.07
N SER A 88 26.04 -1.97 -3.78
CA SER A 88 27.21 -1.60 -4.59
C SER A 88 28.28 -2.69 -4.57
N ALA A 89 28.54 -3.29 -3.41
CA ALA A 89 29.48 -4.41 -3.29
C ALA A 89 28.99 -5.63 -4.07
N TRP A 90 27.70 -5.96 -3.97
CA TRP A 90 27.08 -7.05 -4.71
C TRP A 90 27.17 -6.85 -6.22
N ILE A 91 26.87 -5.65 -6.72
CA ILE A 91 26.95 -5.30 -8.15
C ILE A 91 28.38 -5.46 -8.66
N ARG A 92 29.39 -4.99 -7.90
CA ARG A 92 30.81 -5.12 -8.28
C ARG A 92 31.32 -6.56 -8.29
N ALA A 93 30.68 -7.45 -7.53
CA ALA A 93 31.01 -8.87 -7.50
C ALA A 93 30.42 -9.65 -8.69
N GLN A 94 29.54 -9.03 -9.49
CA GLN A 94 28.96 -9.68 -10.67
C GLN A 94 29.97 -9.71 -11.83
N PRO A 95 29.90 -10.74 -12.70
CA PRO A 95 30.68 -10.74 -13.94
C PRO A 95 30.25 -9.56 -14.83
N ARG A 96 31.10 -9.22 -15.80
CA ARG A 96 30.71 -8.26 -16.84
C ARG A 96 29.46 -8.73 -17.55
N ALA A 97 28.53 -7.82 -17.73
CA ALA A 97 27.29 -8.07 -18.44
C ALA A 97 26.92 -6.85 -19.28
N ARG A 98 26.10 -7.06 -20.30
CA ARG A 98 25.63 -5.98 -21.17
C ARG A 98 24.86 -4.93 -20.39
N GLN A 99 24.02 -5.36 -19.43
CA GLN A 99 23.11 -4.45 -18.73
C GLN A 99 23.05 -4.67 -17.22
N LEU A 100 22.88 -3.56 -16.51
CA LEU A 100 22.44 -3.50 -15.12
C LEU A 100 21.02 -2.95 -15.07
N LEU A 101 20.06 -3.68 -14.50
CA LEU A 101 18.65 -3.30 -14.49
C LEU A 101 18.15 -3.00 -13.08
N PHE A 102 17.58 -1.81 -12.89
CA PHE A 102 16.76 -1.46 -11.73
C PHE A 102 15.34 -1.15 -12.16
N SER A 103 14.36 -1.42 -11.30
CA SER A 103 12.95 -1.27 -11.65
C SER A 103 12.11 -0.89 -10.45
N TYR A 104 11.69 0.37 -10.35
CA TYR A 104 10.77 0.82 -9.32
C TYR A 104 9.88 1.95 -9.83
N GLU A 105 8.59 1.88 -9.51
CA GLU A 105 7.60 2.91 -9.77
C GLU A 105 7.95 4.23 -9.06
N GLY A 106 8.42 4.13 -7.81
CA GLY A 106 8.68 5.29 -6.97
C GLY A 106 9.90 6.11 -7.38
N PHE A 107 10.71 5.68 -8.36
CA PHE A 107 11.76 6.54 -8.90
C PHE A 107 11.18 7.83 -9.50
N ILE A 108 9.94 7.79 -9.98
CA ILE A 108 9.25 8.95 -10.55
C ILE A 108 8.99 10.08 -9.53
N SER A 109 9.00 9.78 -8.23
CA SER A 109 8.75 10.77 -7.17
C SER A 109 10.01 11.57 -6.80
N LEU A 110 11.19 11.18 -7.28
CA LEU A 110 12.44 11.90 -7.02
C LEU A 110 12.44 13.27 -7.70
N ASN A 111 13.03 14.26 -7.03
CA ASN A 111 13.21 15.59 -7.60
C ASN A 111 14.43 15.62 -8.55
N LEU A 112 14.68 16.75 -9.21
CA LEU A 112 15.74 16.84 -10.22
C LEU A 112 17.15 16.55 -9.64
N PRO A 113 17.60 17.19 -8.54
CA PRO A 113 18.86 16.82 -7.89
C PRO A 113 18.98 15.34 -7.51
N ASP A 114 17.92 14.77 -6.94
CA ASP A 114 17.89 13.36 -6.51
C ASP A 114 18.01 12.40 -7.72
N LEU A 115 17.35 12.71 -8.84
CA LEU A 115 17.46 11.95 -10.09
C LEU A 115 18.87 12.04 -10.71
N ILE A 116 19.51 13.21 -10.63
CA ILE A 116 20.91 13.37 -11.07
C ILE A 116 21.83 12.50 -10.20
N ALA A 117 21.62 12.48 -8.88
CA ALA A 117 22.40 11.63 -7.98
C ALA A 117 22.21 10.13 -8.29
N LEU A 118 20.97 9.69 -8.56
CA LEU A 118 20.68 8.32 -9.00
C LEU A 118 21.37 8.00 -10.33
N ARG A 119 21.34 8.92 -11.30
CA ARG A 119 22.05 8.76 -12.59
C ARG A 119 23.55 8.61 -12.37
N THR A 120 24.16 9.50 -11.59
CA THR A 120 25.59 9.47 -11.28
C THR A 120 25.98 8.19 -10.54
N HIS A 121 25.11 7.67 -9.67
CA HIS A 121 25.32 6.37 -9.07
C HIS A 121 25.38 5.25 -10.12
N CYS A 122 24.45 5.23 -11.08
CA CYS A 122 24.44 4.24 -12.16
C CYS A 122 25.67 4.36 -13.07
N GLU A 123 26.11 5.59 -13.37
CA GLU A 123 27.34 5.89 -14.13
C GLU A 123 28.61 5.36 -13.44
N ASN A 124 28.56 5.00 -12.15
CA ASN A 124 29.68 4.32 -11.51
C ASN A 124 29.87 2.88 -12.01
N PHE A 125 28.81 2.22 -12.47
CA PHE A 125 28.82 0.83 -12.90
C PHE A 125 28.66 0.67 -14.41
N ALA A 126 28.03 1.61 -15.10
CA ALA A 126 27.76 1.51 -16.53
C ALA A 126 28.33 2.67 -17.34
N GLU A 127 28.63 2.43 -18.62
CA GLU A 127 29.07 3.47 -19.56
C GLU A 127 27.93 4.44 -19.93
N ARG A 128 26.70 3.94 -19.96
CA ARG A 128 25.50 4.72 -20.32
C ARG A 128 24.38 4.44 -19.34
N VAL A 129 23.50 5.42 -19.16
CA VAL A 129 22.26 5.24 -18.39
C VAL A 129 21.08 5.51 -19.32
N LYS A 130 20.13 4.58 -19.35
CA LYS A 130 18.84 4.77 -20.04
C LYS A 130 17.70 4.64 -19.05
N VAL A 131 16.62 5.32 -19.35
CA VAL A 131 15.35 5.22 -18.63
C VAL A 131 14.35 4.57 -19.56
N LEU A 132 13.72 3.49 -19.11
CA LEU A 132 12.65 2.81 -19.82
C LEU A 132 11.35 3.02 -19.04
N LEU A 133 10.29 3.47 -19.70
CA LEU A 133 9.01 3.68 -19.07
C LEU A 133 7.85 3.45 -20.04
N TYR A 134 6.73 3.01 -19.50
CA TYR A 134 5.50 2.81 -20.26
C TYR A 134 4.50 3.92 -19.98
N VAL A 135 3.76 4.35 -21.00
CA VAL A 135 2.64 5.27 -20.89
C VAL A 135 1.36 4.59 -21.35
N ARG A 136 0.29 4.78 -20.57
CA ARG A 136 -1.02 4.21 -20.86
C ARG A 136 -1.95 5.30 -21.40
N PRO A 137 -2.77 5.00 -22.42
CA PRO A 137 -3.82 5.91 -22.85
C PRO A 137 -4.77 6.34 -21.70
N PRO A 138 -5.30 7.57 -21.73
CA PRO A 138 -5.89 8.20 -20.54
C PRO A 138 -7.19 7.58 -20.06
N LEU A 139 -8.09 7.11 -20.94
CA LEU A 139 -9.37 6.53 -20.53
C LEU A 139 -9.18 5.13 -19.95
N SER A 140 -8.36 4.29 -20.59
CA SER A 140 -8.01 2.98 -20.05
C SER A 140 -7.20 3.07 -18.75
N TYR A 141 -6.35 4.09 -18.61
CA TYR A 141 -5.69 4.40 -17.34
C TYR A 141 -6.73 4.74 -16.27
N ALA A 142 -7.67 5.64 -16.56
CA ALA A 142 -8.67 6.08 -15.58
C ALA A 142 -9.48 4.90 -15.03
N VAL A 143 -9.96 4.00 -15.90
CA VAL A 143 -10.65 2.77 -15.49
C VAL A 143 -9.77 1.89 -14.59
N SER A 144 -8.50 1.71 -14.95
CA SER A 144 -7.56 0.91 -14.16
C SER A 144 -7.24 1.55 -12.80
N ALA A 145 -7.16 2.88 -12.74
CA ALA A 145 -6.93 3.64 -11.53
C ALA A 145 -8.16 3.60 -10.61
N MET A 146 -9.38 3.78 -11.13
CA MET A 146 -10.63 3.64 -10.38
C MET A 146 -10.73 2.28 -9.69
N SER A 147 -10.51 1.19 -10.44
CA SER A 147 -10.48 -0.19 -9.94
C SER A 147 -9.51 -0.33 -8.75
N GLN A 148 -8.30 0.18 -8.88
CA GLN A 148 -7.25 0.03 -7.87
C GLN A 148 -7.50 0.91 -6.64
N ARG A 149 -8.05 2.12 -6.82
CA ARG A 149 -8.48 2.96 -5.71
C ARG A 149 -9.54 2.26 -4.86
N VAL A 150 -10.54 1.63 -5.48
CA VAL A 150 -11.57 0.89 -4.74
C VAL A 150 -11.00 -0.33 -4.03
N LYS A 151 -10.06 -1.06 -4.65
CA LYS A 151 -9.32 -2.15 -3.97
C LYS A 151 -8.57 -1.68 -2.73
N MET A 152 -8.17 -0.41 -2.67
CA MET A 152 -7.48 0.21 -1.54
C MET A 152 -8.45 0.95 -0.58
N GLY A 153 -9.77 0.77 -0.72
CA GLY A 153 -10.75 1.45 0.12
C GLY A 153 -10.87 2.95 -0.13
N ARG A 154 -10.47 3.43 -1.30
CA ARG A 154 -10.62 4.83 -1.75
C ARG A 154 -11.81 4.99 -2.69
N PRO A 155 -12.37 6.22 -2.81
CA PRO A 155 -13.34 6.52 -3.86
C PRO A 155 -12.81 6.16 -5.24
N ALA A 156 -13.64 5.55 -6.10
CA ALA A 156 -13.29 5.31 -7.50
C ALA A 156 -12.96 6.61 -8.22
N TRP A 157 -13.81 7.62 -8.04
CA TRP A 157 -13.66 8.97 -8.55
C TRP A 157 -13.45 9.94 -7.38
N ALA A 158 -12.46 10.81 -7.50
CA ALA A 158 -12.17 11.86 -6.51
C ALA A 158 -12.11 13.22 -7.22
N PRO A 159 -12.32 14.34 -6.52
CA PRO A 159 -12.22 15.67 -7.12
C PRO A 159 -10.78 16.08 -7.42
N ASP A 160 -10.63 17.13 -8.24
CA ASP A 160 -9.39 17.91 -8.41
C ASP A 160 -8.13 17.08 -8.73
N GLU A 161 -7.04 17.32 -8.00
CA GLU A 161 -5.73 16.70 -8.21
C GLU A 161 -5.74 15.19 -7.93
N GLU A 162 -6.73 14.67 -7.21
CA GLU A 162 -6.86 13.23 -6.95
C GLU A 162 -7.61 12.46 -8.04
N ARG A 163 -8.12 13.15 -9.07
CA ARG A 163 -8.77 12.50 -10.22
C ARG A 163 -7.88 11.44 -10.85
N PRO A 164 -8.47 10.37 -11.42
CA PRO A 164 -7.74 9.26 -12.02
C PRO A 164 -7.16 9.63 -13.41
N VAL A 165 -6.44 10.75 -13.49
CA VAL A 165 -5.73 11.24 -14.68
C VAL A 165 -4.24 11.23 -14.39
N TYR A 166 -3.45 10.51 -15.20
CA TYR A 166 -2.01 10.47 -14.99
C TYR A 166 -1.34 11.71 -15.56
N ARG A 167 -0.71 12.51 -14.68
CA ARG A 167 -0.08 13.79 -15.04
C ARG A 167 1.43 13.64 -15.19
N PHE A 168 1.91 13.47 -16.42
CA PHE A 168 3.33 13.19 -16.68
C PHE A 168 4.16 14.35 -17.25
N LYS A 169 3.55 15.46 -17.71
CA LYS A 169 4.29 16.58 -18.34
C LYS A 169 5.48 17.06 -17.51
N GLU A 170 5.26 17.42 -16.24
CA GLU A 170 6.33 17.90 -15.36
C GLU A 170 7.30 16.78 -14.96
N ARG A 171 6.81 15.54 -14.84
CA ARG A 171 7.64 14.37 -14.54
C ARG A 171 8.62 14.09 -15.68
N PHE A 172 8.16 14.14 -16.92
CA PHE A 172 8.99 13.91 -18.11
C PHE A 172 9.98 15.04 -18.35
N LYS A 173 9.56 16.29 -18.15
CA LYS A 173 10.48 17.43 -18.19
C LYS A 173 11.64 17.23 -17.22
N ARG A 174 11.33 16.81 -15.99
CA ARG A 174 12.33 16.49 -14.96
C ARG A 174 13.26 15.34 -15.37
N LEU A 175 12.71 14.24 -15.89
CA LEU A 175 13.50 13.11 -16.38
C LEU A 175 14.41 13.53 -17.54
N ALA A 176 13.90 14.31 -18.51
CA ALA A 176 14.68 14.79 -19.64
C ALA A 176 15.81 15.73 -19.18
N SER A 177 15.56 16.57 -18.17
CA SER A 177 16.61 17.39 -17.55
C SER A 177 17.67 16.56 -16.80
N ALA A 178 17.27 15.46 -16.16
CA ALA A 178 18.19 14.62 -15.40
C ALA A 178 19.02 13.68 -16.29
N PHE A 179 18.41 13.02 -17.27
CA PHE A 179 19.04 11.95 -18.07
C PHE A 179 19.36 12.36 -19.51
N GLY A 180 18.76 13.45 -20.00
CA GLY A 180 18.78 13.83 -21.41
C GLY A 180 17.68 13.12 -22.20
N ARG A 181 17.11 13.80 -23.20
CA ARG A 181 15.98 13.28 -24.00
C ARG A 181 16.30 11.92 -24.64
N ASN A 182 17.48 11.75 -25.22
CA ASN A 182 17.87 10.52 -25.94
C ASN A 182 18.06 9.30 -25.02
N ALA A 183 18.18 9.51 -23.71
CA ALA A 183 18.25 8.42 -22.73
C ALA A 183 16.87 7.89 -22.35
N LEU A 184 15.78 8.61 -22.69
CA LEU A 184 14.41 8.22 -22.36
C LEU A 184 13.80 7.38 -23.49
N GLU A 185 13.54 6.11 -23.20
CA GLU A 185 12.71 5.22 -24.00
C GLU A 185 11.30 5.15 -23.41
N VAL A 186 10.33 5.64 -24.17
CA VAL A 186 8.93 5.70 -23.75
C VAL A 186 8.12 4.83 -24.68
N ARG A 187 7.39 3.87 -24.11
CA ARG A 187 6.63 2.84 -24.85
C ARG A 187 5.15 2.93 -24.50
N VAL A 188 4.27 2.52 -25.42
CA VAL A 188 2.82 2.58 -25.22
C VAL A 188 2.32 1.28 -24.61
N PHE A 189 1.60 1.37 -23.49
CA PHE A 189 0.99 0.24 -22.80
C PHE A 189 -0.42 -0.03 -23.34
N THR A 190 -0.49 -0.66 -24.51
CA THR A 190 -1.72 -1.22 -25.08
C THR A 190 -1.43 -2.59 -25.68
N ARG A 191 -2.42 -3.50 -25.70
CA ARG A 191 -2.23 -4.83 -26.31
C ARG A 191 -1.81 -4.75 -27.79
N GLN A 192 -2.16 -3.68 -28.48
CA GLN A 192 -1.83 -3.47 -29.88
C GLN A 192 -0.40 -2.97 -30.09
N ALA A 193 0.11 -2.15 -29.16
CA ALA A 193 1.45 -1.58 -29.26
C ALA A 193 2.53 -2.48 -28.62
N LEU A 194 2.16 -3.29 -27.63
CA LEU A 194 3.06 -4.24 -26.99
C LEU A 194 3.37 -5.40 -27.92
N THR A 195 4.63 -5.83 -27.90
CA THR A 195 5.06 -7.07 -28.58
C THR A 195 4.20 -8.25 -28.11
N GLU A 196 3.48 -8.89 -29.04
CA GLU A 196 2.51 -9.97 -28.76
C GLU A 196 1.39 -9.60 -27.76
N GLY A 197 1.16 -8.32 -27.54
CA GLY A 197 0.20 -7.83 -26.55
C GLY A 197 0.58 -8.08 -25.10
N ASP A 198 1.84 -8.44 -24.83
CA ASP A 198 2.35 -8.78 -23.51
C ASP A 198 3.49 -7.83 -23.11
N VAL A 199 3.38 -7.24 -21.93
CA VAL A 199 4.33 -6.23 -21.46
C VAL A 199 5.67 -6.83 -21.06
N VAL A 200 5.70 -8.08 -20.59
CA VAL A 200 6.94 -8.76 -20.23
C VAL A 200 7.72 -9.11 -21.51
N ILE A 201 7.03 -9.63 -22.53
CA ILE A 201 7.65 -9.90 -23.82
C ILE A 201 8.20 -8.60 -24.42
N ASP A 202 7.39 -7.54 -24.42
CA ASP A 202 7.78 -6.24 -24.95
C ASP A 202 8.97 -5.61 -24.20
N PHE A 203 8.96 -5.70 -22.87
CA PHE A 203 10.02 -5.17 -22.02
C PHE A 203 11.36 -5.84 -22.30
N PHE A 204 11.40 -7.18 -22.29
CA PHE A 204 12.64 -7.90 -22.55
C PHE A 204 13.12 -7.76 -24.01
N SER A 205 12.19 -7.63 -24.97
CA SER A 205 12.53 -7.27 -26.35
C SER A 205 13.17 -5.88 -26.44
N ALA A 206 12.67 -4.90 -25.67
CA ALA A 206 13.27 -3.57 -25.59
C ALA A 206 14.68 -3.60 -24.95
N LEU A 207 14.95 -4.57 -24.06
CA LEU A 207 16.29 -4.82 -23.55
C LEU A 207 17.20 -5.54 -24.57
N GLY A 208 16.68 -5.94 -25.72
CA GLY A 208 17.42 -6.55 -26.82
C GLY A 208 17.51 -8.07 -26.75
N LEU A 209 16.63 -8.73 -26.00
CA LEU A 209 16.46 -10.19 -26.08
C LEU A 209 15.66 -10.53 -27.34
N ASP A 210 15.92 -11.72 -27.89
CA ASP A 210 15.09 -12.22 -28.98
C ASP A 210 13.69 -12.64 -28.48
N LEU A 211 12.77 -12.84 -29.42
CA LEU A 211 11.39 -13.20 -29.09
C LEU A 211 11.26 -14.55 -28.37
N GLU A 212 12.17 -15.50 -28.62
CA GLU A 212 12.12 -16.81 -27.99
C GLU A 212 12.49 -16.70 -26.50
N GLN A 213 13.57 -15.98 -26.20
CA GLN A 213 14.00 -15.66 -24.85
C GLN A 213 12.93 -14.86 -24.09
N ALA A 214 12.37 -13.82 -24.72
CA ALA A 214 11.33 -13.00 -24.10
C ALA A 214 10.05 -13.80 -23.79
N ARG A 215 9.62 -14.68 -24.70
CA ARG A 215 8.48 -15.61 -24.48
C ARG A 215 8.77 -16.64 -23.40
N ALA A 216 10.02 -17.11 -23.26
CA ALA A 216 10.38 -18.03 -22.20
C ALA A 216 10.24 -17.36 -20.83
N LEU A 217 10.69 -16.11 -20.71
CA LEU A 217 10.58 -15.31 -19.48
C LEU A 217 9.12 -14.95 -19.14
N SER A 218 8.29 -14.61 -20.13
CA SER A 218 6.89 -14.25 -19.87
C SER A 218 6.06 -15.38 -19.26
N LYS A 219 6.46 -16.64 -19.44
CA LYS A 219 5.81 -17.79 -18.77
C LYS A 219 5.96 -17.79 -17.25
N LEU A 220 6.91 -17.04 -16.70
CA LEU A 220 7.11 -16.87 -15.25
C LEU A 220 6.17 -15.82 -14.65
N GLN A 221 5.46 -15.06 -15.49
CA GLN A 221 4.53 -14.04 -15.04
C GLN A 221 3.38 -14.68 -14.25
N ARG A 222 3.15 -14.18 -13.04
CA ARG A 222 1.95 -14.50 -12.27
C ARG A 222 0.77 -13.69 -12.83
N SER A 223 -0.42 -14.28 -12.84
CA SER A 223 -1.62 -13.79 -13.56
C SER A 223 -1.76 -12.26 -13.58
N ALA A 224 -2.19 -11.71 -14.73
CA ALA A 224 -2.45 -10.29 -14.88
C ALA A 224 -3.47 -9.79 -13.85
N ASN A 225 -3.12 -8.75 -13.10
CA ASN A 225 -4.05 -8.06 -12.21
C ASN A 225 -5.11 -7.34 -13.05
N GLU A 226 -6.24 -8.01 -13.29
CA GLU A 226 -7.36 -7.44 -14.02
C GLU A 226 -8.01 -6.29 -13.23
N SER A 227 -8.57 -5.34 -13.97
CA SER A 227 -9.44 -4.31 -13.38
C SER A 227 -10.69 -4.97 -12.79
N LEU A 228 -11.27 -4.38 -11.76
CA LEU A 228 -12.58 -4.80 -11.25
C LEU A 228 -13.63 -4.73 -12.36
N SER A 229 -14.65 -5.58 -12.25
CA SER A 229 -15.91 -5.38 -12.98
C SER A 229 -16.66 -4.16 -12.42
N ALA A 230 -17.63 -3.64 -13.17
CA ALA A 230 -18.52 -2.58 -12.69
C ALA A 230 -19.23 -2.95 -11.38
N ARG A 231 -19.65 -4.22 -11.24
CA ARG A 231 -20.25 -4.75 -10.00
C ARG A 231 -19.24 -4.80 -8.85
N GLY A 232 -18.02 -5.26 -9.11
CA GLY A 232 -16.94 -5.28 -8.12
C GLY A 232 -16.58 -3.87 -7.64
N LEU A 233 -16.56 -2.89 -8.56
CA LEU A 233 -16.35 -1.49 -8.24
C LEU A 233 -17.48 -0.95 -7.34
N ALA A 234 -18.74 -1.15 -7.73
CA ALA A 234 -19.91 -0.70 -6.97
C ALA A 234 -19.97 -1.31 -5.56
N PHE A 235 -19.75 -2.62 -5.46
CA PHE A 235 -19.70 -3.33 -4.18
C PHE A 235 -18.60 -2.77 -3.27
N GLY A 236 -17.39 -2.55 -3.80
CA GLY A 236 -16.28 -2.01 -3.02
C GLY A 236 -16.53 -0.59 -2.52
N MET A 237 -17.19 0.25 -3.32
CA MET A 237 -17.63 1.60 -2.90
C MET A 237 -18.67 1.52 -1.77
N ALA A 238 -19.70 0.68 -1.92
CA ALA A 238 -20.71 0.47 -0.89
C ALA A 238 -20.14 -0.10 0.41
N LEU A 239 -19.25 -1.10 0.32
CA LEU A 239 -18.59 -1.68 1.49
C LEU A 239 -17.81 -0.62 2.28
N ARG A 240 -17.08 0.25 1.59
CA ARG A 240 -16.37 1.37 2.22
C ARG A 240 -17.32 2.31 2.97
N GLU A 241 -18.47 2.62 2.38
CA GLU A 241 -19.47 3.50 3.01
C GLU A 241 -20.09 2.86 4.26
N HIS A 242 -20.46 1.58 4.18
CA HIS A 242 -20.98 0.84 5.33
C HIS A 242 -19.97 0.71 6.47
N LEU A 243 -18.70 0.42 6.16
CA LEU A 243 -17.63 0.39 7.16
C LEU A 243 -17.46 1.76 7.82
N ALA A 244 -17.48 2.84 7.04
CA ALA A 244 -17.38 4.20 7.57
C ALA A 244 -18.59 4.59 8.45
N ALA A 245 -19.79 4.10 8.13
CA ALA A 245 -21.00 4.32 8.93
C ALA A 245 -20.94 3.65 10.31
N LEU A 246 -20.12 2.61 10.46
CA LEU A 246 -19.84 1.94 11.75
C LEU A 246 -18.56 2.46 12.43
N ASP A 247 -18.00 3.57 11.93
CA ASP A 247 -16.72 4.15 12.34
C ASP A 247 -15.53 3.17 12.28
N ILE A 248 -15.60 2.22 11.36
CA ILE A 248 -14.49 1.31 11.08
C ILE A 248 -13.55 2.01 10.10
N ARG A 249 -12.32 2.26 10.57
CA ARG A 249 -11.26 2.88 9.77
C ARG A 249 -10.17 1.85 9.48
N LEU A 250 -10.13 1.37 8.24
CA LEU A 250 -9.05 0.52 7.74
C LEU A 250 -8.02 1.38 6.99
N SER A 251 -6.74 1.05 7.14
CA SER A 251 -5.71 1.58 6.25
C SER A 251 -5.91 1.06 4.81
N GLN A 252 -5.30 1.72 3.82
CA GLN A 252 -5.38 1.26 2.43
C GLN A 252 -4.84 -0.17 2.26
N ALA A 253 -3.74 -0.49 2.96
CA ALA A 253 -3.15 -1.82 2.97
C ALA A 253 -4.08 -2.85 3.63
N ASP A 254 -4.66 -2.52 4.79
CA ASP A 254 -5.60 -3.40 5.49
C ASP A 254 -6.84 -3.69 4.65
N PHE A 255 -7.42 -2.66 4.02
CA PHE A 255 -8.58 -2.83 3.15
C PHE A 255 -8.25 -3.74 1.97
N ASN A 256 -7.14 -3.47 1.28
CA ASN A 256 -6.72 -4.26 0.12
C ASN A 256 -6.42 -5.73 0.49
N ASN A 257 -5.70 -5.95 1.60
CA ASN A 257 -5.38 -7.29 2.07
C ASN A 257 -6.65 -8.08 2.46
N ARG A 258 -7.66 -7.43 3.02
CA ARG A 258 -8.91 -8.07 3.45
C ARG A 258 -9.92 -8.28 2.33
N HIS A 259 -10.03 -7.32 1.43
CA HIS A 259 -11.15 -7.24 0.49
C HIS A 259 -10.72 -7.22 -0.98
N GLY A 260 -9.51 -6.77 -1.29
CA GLY A 260 -9.05 -6.56 -2.67
C GLY A 260 -9.14 -7.81 -3.55
N SER A 261 -8.78 -8.97 -3.00
CA SER A 261 -8.85 -10.26 -3.73
C SER A 261 -10.29 -10.72 -3.97
N GLN A 262 -11.20 -10.48 -3.02
CA GLN A 262 -12.61 -10.82 -3.11
C GLN A 262 -13.32 -9.93 -4.11
N LEU A 263 -12.99 -8.64 -4.14
CA LEU A 263 -13.50 -7.70 -5.15
C LEU A 263 -13.16 -8.17 -6.58
N ASN A 264 -11.96 -8.70 -6.81
CA ASN A 264 -11.58 -9.27 -8.11
C ASN A 264 -12.43 -10.48 -8.53
N ARG A 265 -12.97 -11.22 -7.58
CA ARG A 265 -13.81 -12.41 -7.86
C ARG A 265 -15.23 -12.03 -8.27
N ILE A 266 -15.65 -10.79 -8.04
CA ILE A 266 -16.94 -10.29 -8.47
C ILE A 266 -16.88 -10.03 -9.98
N THR A 267 -17.37 -11.00 -10.75
CA THR A 267 -17.43 -10.91 -12.22
C THR A 267 -18.50 -9.91 -12.68
N GLY A 268 -18.47 -9.48 -13.93
CA GLY A 268 -19.49 -8.58 -14.49
C GLY A 268 -18.98 -7.82 -15.70
N ALA A 269 -19.78 -6.87 -16.18
CA ALA A 269 -19.38 -5.98 -17.26
C ALA A 269 -18.15 -5.14 -16.86
N PRO A 270 -17.32 -4.70 -17.84
CA PRO A 270 -16.23 -3.76 -17.58
C PRO A 270 -16.75 -2.44 -17.00
N ILE A 271 -15.89 -1.76 -16.24
CA ILE A 271 -16.17 -0.40 -15.76
C ILE A 271 -16.34 0.55 -16.96
N LYS A 272 -17.38 1.39 -16.89
CA LYS A 272 -17.68 2.45 -17.85
C LYS A 272 -17.60 3.83 -17.18
N LEU A 273 -17.45 4.86 -18.00
CA LEU A 273 -17.33 6.27 -17.61
C LEU A 273 -18.54 7.05 -18.10
N SER A 274 -18.95 8.09 -17.37
CA SER A 274 -19.93 9.05 -17.89
C SER A 274 -19.32 9.92 -18.99
N ALA A 275 -20.16 10.54 -19.83
CA ALA A 275 -19.70 11.49 -20.84
C ALA A 275 -18.89 12.64 -20.22
N GLU A 276 -19.35 13.17 -19.08
CA GLU A 276 -18.65 14.22 -18.32
C GLU A 276 -17.27 13.74 -17.84
N GLN A 277 -17.16 12.51 -17.32
CA GLN A 277 -15.86 11.96 -16.89
C GLN A 277 -14.89 11.84 -18.06
N ILE A 278 -15.37 11.40 -19.23
CA ILE A 278 -14.55 11.29 -20.46
C ILE A 278 -14.05 12.67 -20.86
N GLU A 279 -14.94 13.67 -20.96
CA GLU A 279 -14.59 15.03 -21.34
C GLU A 279 -13.56 15.64 -20.38
N LEU A 280 -13.76 15.46 -19.07
CA LEU A 280 -12.82 15.92 -18.05
C LEU A 280 -11.45 15.24 -18.20
N ILE A 281 -11.40 13.92 -18.36
CA ILE A 281 -10.14 13.19 -18.53
C ILE A 281 -9.40 13.69 -19.77
N GLN A 282 -10.08 13.82 -20.90
CA GLN A 282 -9.48 14.26 -22.16
C GLN A 282 -8.96 15.70 -22.06
N THR A 283 -9.75 16.59 -21.47
CA THR A 283 -9.39 18.00 -21.28
C THR A 283 -8.16 18.15 -20.39
N GLU A 284 -8.13 17.48 -19.23
CA GLU A 284 -6.98 17.52 -18.33
C GLU A 284 -5.73 16.88 -18.93
N PHE A 285 -5.92 15.86 -19.76
CA PHE A 285 -4.83 15.12 -20.36
C PHE A 285 -4.21 15.79 -21.59
N GLN A 286 -4.94 16.71 -22.22
CA GLN A 286 -4.52 17.45 -23.42
C GLN A 286 -3.07 17.98 -23.35
N PRO A 287 -2.63 18.73 -22.31
CA PRO A 287 -1.27 19.26 -22.24
C PRO A 287 -0.21 18.16 -22.05
N HIS A 288 -0.62 16.98 -21.61
CA HIS A 288 0.23 15.80 -21.48
C HIS A 288 0.36 15.10 -22.85
N ALA A 289 -0.73 14.90 -23.57
CA ALA A 289 -0.72 14.33 -24.92
C ALA A 289 0.16 15.12 -25.90
N GLU A 290 0.14 16.46 -25.83
CA GLU A 290 1.02 17.31 -26.65
C GLU A 290 2.51 17.02 -26.43
N VAL A 291 2.92 16.78 -25.19
CA VAL A 291 4.31 16.45 -24.86
C VAL A 291 4.69 15.08 -25.42
N LEU A 292 3.81 14.08 -25.33
CA LEU A 292 4.06 12.76 -25.91
C LEU A 292 4.20 12.83 -27.43
N ARG A 293 3.31 13.54 -28.11
CA ARG A 293 3.37 13.74 -29.55
C ARG A 293 4.65 14.44 -29.96
N ARG A 294 4.94 15.60 -29.36
CA ARG A 294 6.08 16.44 -29.75
C ARG A 294 7.41 15.79 -29.45
N GLU A 295 7.57 15.25 -28.24
CA GLU A 295 8.86 14.77 -27.77
C GLU A 295 9.11 13.31 -28.17
N PHE A 296 8.07 12.47 -28.26
CA PHE A 296 8.19 11.01 -28.45
C PHE A 296 7.46 10.48 -29.69
N GLY A 297 6.73 11.31 -30.43
CA GLY A 297 5.93 10.85 -31.57
C GLY A 297 4.77 9.92 -31.17
N ILE A 298 4.37 9.96 -29.90
CA ILE A 298 3.32 9.07 -29.37
C ILE A 298 1.98 9.80 -29.41
N GLU A 299 1.02 9.17 -30.08
CA GLU A 299 -0.40 9.53 -30.03
C GLU A 299 -1.20 8.33 -29.55
N PHE A 300 -2.28 8.59 -28.81
CA PHE A 300 -3.18 7.55 -28.36
C PHE A 300 -4.41 7.50 -29.24
N ASP A 301 -4.70 6.30 -29.74
CA ASP A 301 -5.94 5.98 -30.43
C ASP A 301 -6.88 5.26 -29.44
N GLU A 302 -7.66 6.03 -28.69
CA GLU A 302 -8.71 5.51 -27.80
C GLU A 302 -10.08 6.01 -28.25
N ALA A 303 -10.92 5.07 -28.68
CA ALA A 303 -12.32 5.30 -29.02
C ALA A 303 -13.15 5.55 -27.74
N PRO A 304 -13.60 6.79 -27.45
CA PRO A 304 -14.30 7.11 -26.20
C PRO A 304 -15.61 6.34 -26.02
N GLU A 305 -16.25 5.96 -27.11
CA GLU A 305 -17.50 5.20 -27.15
C GLU A 305 -17.33 3.81 -26.50
N ARG A 306 -16.11 3.26 -26.52
CA ARG A 306 -15.80 1.99 -25.84
C ARG A 306 -15.82 2.13 -24.31
N PHE A 307 -15.64 3.33 -23.79
CA PHE A 307 -15.62 3.62 -22.36
C PHE A 307 -16.91 4.23 -21.86
N LEU A 308 -17.71 4.83 -22.74
CA LEU A 308 -18.97 5.48 -22.41
C LEU A 308 -19.97 4.48 -21.80
N ARG A 309 -20.58 4.90 -20.68
CA ARG A 309 -21.72 4.22 -20.06
C ARG A 309 -22.98 4.51 -20.87
N ALA A 310 -23.79 3.49 -21.15
CA ALA A 310 -25.07 3.68 -21.82
C ALA A 310 -26.05 4.44 -20.91
N ASP A 311 -26.89 5.31 -21.47
CA ASP A 311 -27.88 6.10 -20.72
C ASP A 311 -28.96 5.22 -20.05
N ASP A 312 -29.23 4.03 -20.62
CA ASP A 312 -30.25 3.08 -20.15
C ASP A 312 -29.74 2.03 -19.14
N ASP A 313 -28.47 2.10 -18.72
CA ASP A 313 -27.97 1.19 -17.68
C ASP A 313 -28.72 1.50 -16.38
N GLN A 314 -29.54 0.54 -15.93
CA GLN A 314 -30.36 0.55 -14.72
C GLN A 314 -29.48 0.62 -13.45
N ASP A 315 -28.79 1.74 -13.28
CA ASP A 315 -27.75 1.99 -12.30
C ASP A 315 -28.32 1.97 -10.87
N ALA A 316 -29.59 2.31 -10.71
CA ALA A 316 -30.29 2.26 -9.44
C ALA A 316 -30.39 0.83 -8.90
N ASP A 317 -30.71 -0.16 -9.75
CA ASP A 317 -30.85 -1.55 -9.33
C ASP A 317 -29.51 -2.22 -9.08
N ALA A 318 -28.51 -1.95 -9.94
CA ALA A 318 -27.15 -2.43 -9.74
C ALA A 318 -26.50 -1.83 -8.48
N THR A 319 -26.70 -0.52 -8.25
CA THR A 319 -26.23 0.17 -7.04
C THR A 319 -26.96 -0.31 -5.80
N ARG A 320 -28.28 -0.50 -5.87
CA ARG A 320 -29.06 -1.07 -4.76
C ARG A 320 -28.58 -2.47 -4.41
N PHE A 321 -28.43 -3.35 -5.39
CA PHE A 321 -27.95 -4.71 -5.17
C PHE A 321 -26.52 -4.73 -4.60
N ALA A 322 -25.64 -3.88 -5.12
CA ALA A 322 -24.28 -3.74 -4.58
C ALA A 322 -24.30 -3.28 -3.11
N ASN A 323 -25.19 -2.34 -2.76
CA ASN A 323 -25.37 -1.86 -1.39
C ASN A 323 -25.90 -2.95 -0.45
N GLU A 324 -26.95 -3.67 -0.84
CA GLU A 324 -27.53 -4.77 -0.06
C GLU A 324 -26.51 -5.91 0.13
N ALA A 325 -25.81 -6.30 -0.94
CA ALA A 325 -24.79 -7.33 -0.87
C ALA A 325 -23.60 -6.93 0.01
N ALA A 326 -23.15 -5.67 -0.07
CA ALA A 326 -22.06 -5.16 0.76
C ALA A 326 -22.46 -5.11 2.24
N LEU A 327 -23.70 -4.73 2.55
CA LEU A 327 -24.24 -4.74 3.90
C LEU A 327 -24.27 -6.17 4.46
N LEU A 328 -24.83 -7.13 3.73
CA LEU A 328 -24.88 -8.54 4.14
C LEU A 328 -23.47 -9.13 4.35
N TYR A 329 -22.54 -8.83 3.44
CA TYR A 329 -21.14 -9.25 3.56
C TYR A 329 -20.49 -8.69 4.83
N MET A 330 -20.72 -7.40 5.11
CA MET A 330 -20.20 -6.74 6.30
C MET A 330 -20.82 -7.35 7.57
N GLU A 331 -22.15 -7.51 7.62
CA GLU A 331 -22.84 -8.10 8.77
C GLU A 331 -22.35 -9.52 9.08
N ALA A 332 -22.17 -10.34 8.03
CA ALA A 332 -21.58 -11.67 8.17
C ALA A 332 -20.12 -11.62 8.67
N SER A 333 -19.39 -10.53 8.38
CA SER A 333 -18.01 -10.35 8.82
C SER A 333 -17.90 -9.90 10.29
N LEU A 334 -18.87 -9.14 10.81
CA LEU A 334 -18.80 -8.48 12.13
C LEU A 334 -18.83 -9.42 13.35
N GLY A 335 -18.92 -10.74 13.14
CA GLY A 335 -18.97 -11.72 14.22
C GLY A 335 -20.24 -11.65 15.07
N PRO A 336 -20.42 -12.57 16.04
CA PRO A 336 -21.56 -12.54 16.94
C PRO A 336 -21.52 -11.29 17.83
N GLN A 337 -22.69 -10.78 18.23
CA GLN A 337 -22.79 -9.65 19.17
C GLN A 337 -22.15 -9.96 20.53
N ARG A 338 -22.16 -11.22 20.95
CA ARG A 338 -21.48 -11.69 22.16
C ARG A 338 -20.08 -12.14 21.80
N LEU A 339 -19.08 -11.55 22.46
CA LEU A 339 -17.68 -11.82 22.19
C LEU A 339 -17.32 -13.27 22.57
N GLU A 340 -16.93 -14.05 21.58
CA GLU A 340 -16.50 -15.45 21.77
C GLU A 340 -14.98 -15.60 21.87
N CYS A 341 -14.23 -14.72 21.21
CA CYS A 341 -12.76 -14.71 21.20
C CYS A 341 -12.22 -13.28 21.23
N ALA A 342 -11.49 -12.97 22.29
CA ALA A 342 -10.84 -11.69 22.54
C ALA A 342 -9.31 -11.81 22.44
N GLN A 343 -8.76 -12.68 21.58
CA GLN A 343 -7.30 -12.77 21.45
C GLN A 343 -6.68 -11.41 21.07
N GLY A 344 -5.77 -10.91 21.90
CA GLY A 344 -5.18 -9.58 21.77
C GLY A 344 -4.39 -9.20 23.02
N HIS A 345 -3.83 -8.00 23.04
CA HIS A 345 -3.09 -7.46 24.19
C HIS A 345 -3.14 -5.93 24.21
N LEU A 346 -2.71 -5.33 25.33
CA LEU A 346 -2.49 -3.89 25.46
C LEU A 346 -0.99 -3.61 25.56
N VAL A 347 -0.59 -2.41 25.16
CA VAL A 347 0.77 -1.88 25.34
C VAL A 347 0.68 -0.50 25.96
N TRP A 348 1.47 -0.23 27.00
CA TRP A 348 1.57 1.11 27.57
C TRP A 348 2.26 2.06 26.60
N ASP A 349 1.66 3.23 26.40
CA ASP A 349 2.39 4.36 25.80
C ASP A 349 3.27 5.01 26.89
N THR A 350 2.74 5.09 28.11
CA THR A 350 3.50 5.49 29.31
C THR A 350 2.97 4.73 30.52
N ALA A 351 3.79 3.84 31.07
CA ALA A 351 3.42 3.01 32.22
C ALA A 351 3.49 3.82 33.54
N PRO A 352 2.51 3.69 34.44
CA PRO A 352 2.58 4.29 35.77
C PRO A 352 3.57 3.50 36.65
N THR A 353 4.47 4.19 37.34
CA THR A 353 5.36 3.55 38.35
C THR A 353 4.94 3.87 39.78
N THR A 354 4.28 5.01 39.99
CA THR A 354 3.83 5.48 41.29
C THR A 354 2.46 6.14 41.17
N MET A 355 1.62 5.96 42.18
CA MET A 355 0.34 6.66 42.32
C MET A 355 0.10 7.09 43.78
N ARG A 356 -0.65 8.15 44.02
CA ARG A 356 -1.15 8.52 45.36
C ARG A 356 -2.38 7.72 45.72
N ALA A 357 -2.51 7.34 46.99
CA ALA A 357 -3.70 6.66 47.47
C ALA A 357 -5.00 7.41 47.09
N SER A 358 -6.00 6.67 46.59
CA SER A 358 -7.29 7.19 46.11
C SER A 358 -7.24 8.21 44.96
N GLU A 359 -6.10 8.43 44.31
CA GLU A 359 -6.05 9.32 43.15
C GLU A 359 -6.61 8.65 41.89
N THR A 360 -7.13 9.47 40.97
CA THR A 360 -7.57 9.00 39.65
C THR A 360 -6.65 9.59 38.58
N VAL A 361 -6.09 8.73 37.73
CA VAL A 361 -5.22 9.11 36.61
C VAL A 361 -5.79 8.61 35.29
N ARG A 362 -5.44 9.31 34.21
CA ARG A 362 -5.68 8.83 32.83
C ARG A 362 -4.35 8.37 32.24
N LEU A 363 -4.32 7.14 31.76
CA LEU A 363 -3.11 6.51 31.25
C LEU A 363 -3.30 6.16 29.77
N PRO A 364 -2.44 6.69 28.88
CA PRO A 364 -2.49 6.36 27.46
C PRO A 364 -1.93 4.96 27.22
N LEU A 365 -2.63 4.20 26.39
CA LEU A 365 -2.25 2.84 25.99
C LEU A 365 -2.73 2.54 24.57
N THR A 366 -2.18 1.49 23.99
CA THR A 366 -2.62 0.98 22.69
C THR A 366 -3.22 -0.41 22.85
N LEU A 367 -4.47 -0.59 22.43
CA LEU A 367 -5.14 -1.89 22.32
C LEU A 367 -4.80 -2.53 20.97
N GLN A 368 -4.34 -3.77 20.98
CA GLN A 368 -4.11 -4.56 19.77
C GLN A 368 -5.02 -5.78 19.74
N GLN A 369 -5.96 -5.75 18.78
CA GLN A 369 -6.82 -6.87 18.44
C GLN A 369 -5.98 -7.90 17.65
N GLN A 370 -6.04 -9.18 18.01
CA GLN A 370 -5.30 -10.25 17.31
C GLN A 370 -6.16 -11.48 16.96
N SER A 371 -7.47 -11.42 17.15
CA SER A 371 -8.36 -12.52 16.79
C SER A 371 -8.67 -12.47 15.29
N CYS A 372 -9.05 -13.61 14.70
CA CYS A 372 -9.47 -13.69 13.30
C CYS A 372 -10.89 -13.16 13.03
N HIS A 373 -11.64 -12.80 14.08
CA HIS A 373 -12.99 -12.25 14.01
C HIS A 373 -13.01 -10.79 14.45
N TRP A 374 -14.02 -10.06 14.02
CA TRP A 374 -14.24 -8.70 14.49
C TRP A 374 -14.68 -8.72 15.95
N TRP A 375 -14.28 -7.69 16.70
CA TRP A 375 -14.90 -7.39 17.99
C TRP A 375 -15.97 -6.34 17.77
N ARG A 376 -17.15 -6.58 18.33
CA ARG A 376 -18.29 -5.69 18.18
C ARG A 376 -18.94 -5.47 19.54
N GLY A 377 -18.94 -4.21 19.96
CA GLY A 377 -19.81 -3.68 21.00
C GLY A 377 -21.10 -3.15 20.40
N THR A 378 -22.18 -3.23 21.16
CA THR A 378 -23.45 -2.57 20.86
C THR A 378 -23.81 -1.64 22.00
N PRO A 379 -24.81 -0.75 21.87
CA PRO A 379 -25.28 0.05 23.00
C PRO A 379 -25.67 -0.79 24.23
N GLU A 380 -26.12 -2.03 24.02
CA GLU A 380 -26.52 -2.97 25.07
C GLU A 380 -25.35 -3.78 25.63
N LEU A 381 -24.31 -4.02 24.82
CA LEU A 381 -23.11 -4.79 25.18
C LEU A 381 -21.83 -4.03 24.76
N PRO A 382 -21.56 -2.83 25.30
CA PRO A 382 -20.46 -2.00 24.86
C PRO A 382 -19.10 -2.61 25.24
N LEU A 383 -18.10 -2.37 24.41
CA LEU A 383 -16.71 -2.68 24.72
C LEU A 383 -16.09 -1.55 25.54
N ARG A 384 -15.43 -1.92 26.62
CA ARG A 384 -14.78 -1.02 27.59
C ARG A 384 -13.38 -1.52 27.93
N LEU A 385 -12.53 -0.61 28.39
CA LEU A 385 -11.37 -0.93 29.20
C LEU A 385 -11.76 -0.96 30.67
N CYS A 386 -11.13 -1.85 31.42
CA CYS A 386 -11.27 -1.97 32.86
C CYS A 386 -9.95 -2.51 33.44
N TYR A 387 -9.88 -2.67 34.75
CA TYR A 387 -8.69 -3.16 35.41
C TYR A 387 -9.01 -3.86 36.72
N HIS A 388 -8.04 -4.65 37.17
CA HIS A 388 -7.98 -5.27 38.48
C HIS A 388 -6.74 -4.75 39.21
N TRP A 389 -6.83 -4.66 40.54
CA TRP A 389 -5.66 -4.48 41.39
C TRP A 389 -5.32 -5.80 42.07
N LEU A 390 -4.06 -6.20 42.00
CA LEU A 390 -3.53 -7.36 42.70
C LEU A 390 -2.48 -6.92 43.71
N HIS A 391 -2.34 -7.65 44.79
CA HIS A 391 -1.18 -7.54 45.68
C HIS A 391 0.07 -8.12 45.00
N GLU A 392 1.25 -7.87 45.60
CA GLU A 392 2.55 -8.35 45.06
C GLU A 392 2.62 -9.89 44.98
N ASP A 393 1.85 -10.60 45.82
CA ASP A 393 1.70 -12.07 45.80
C ASP A 393 0.66 -12.56 44.76
N ARG A 394 0.14 -11.65 43.93
CA ARG A 394 -0.90 -11.86 42.89
C ARG A 394 -2.27 -12.28 43.45
N GLN A 395 -2.53 -12.08 44.74
CA GLN A 395 -3.89 -12.15 45.27
C GLN A 395 -4.69 -10.92 44.82
N MET A 396 -5.99 -11.12 44.56
CA MET A 396 -6.87 -10.06 44.10
C MET A 396 -7.14 -9.06 45.24
N ALA A 397 -6.71 -7.81 45.07
CA ALA A 397 -6.99 -6.71 46.00
C ALA A 397 -8.33 -6.04 45.66
N HIS A 398 -8.52 -5.69 44.38
CA HIS A 398 -9.77 -5.14 43.88
C HIS A 398 -10.12 -5.75 42.52
N PHE A 399 -11.26 -6.44 42.46
CA PHE A 399 -11.70 -7.12 41.24
C PHE A 399 -12.37 -6.20 40.22
N GLU A 400 -12.96 -5.06 40.58
CA GLU A 400 -13.63 -4.21 39.60
C GLU A 400 -13.12 -2.77 39.61
N GLY A 401 -12.40 -2.41 38.56
CA GLY A 401 -11.99 -1.04 38.28
C GLY A 401 -13.11 -0.18 37.65
N ARG A 402 -12.74 1.08 37.36
CA ARG A 402 -13.57 2.01 36.59
C ARG A 402 -13.68 1.55 35.13
N ARG A 403 -14.87 1.69 34.56
CA ARG A 403 -15.12 1.37 33.14
C ARG A 403 -14.74 2.59 32.31
N THR A 404 -13.85 2.40 31.35
CA THR A 404 -13.49 3.46 30.40
C THR A 404 -13.99 3.06 29.00
N PRO A 405 -14.82 3.90 28.33
CA PRO A 405 -15.23 3.64 26.96
C PRO A 405 -14.05 3.48 26.01
N LEU A 406 -14.08 2.47 25.14
CA LEU A 406 -13.16 2.43 24.01
C LEU A 406 -13.56 3.51 22.97
N PRO A 407 -12.58 4.12 22.28
CA PRO A 407 -12.83 5.13 21.24
C PRO A 407 -13.67 4.59 20.07
N VAL A 408 -13.58 3.28 19.82
CA VAL A 408 -14.36 2.57 18.80
C VAL A 408 -15.08 1.39 19.44
N GLN A 409 -16.27 1.08 18.92
CA GLN A 409 -17.05 -0.08 19.36
C GLN A 409 -16.95 -1.26 18.40
N VAL A 410 -16.28 -1.08 17.26
CA VAL A 410 -16.02 -2.16 16.31
C VAL A 410 -14.53 -2.19 15.98
N LEU A 411 -13.90 -3.34 16.22
CA LEU A 411 -12.48 -3.56 15.95
C LEU A 411 -12.30 -4.68 14.94
N ALA A 412 -11.59 -4.41 13.85
CA ALA A 412 -11.24 -5.39 12.83
C ALA A 412 -10.10 -6.30 13.31
N PRO A 413 -9.99 -7.53 12.78
CA PRO A 413 -8.86 -8.44 13.03
C PRO A 413 -7.51 -7.74 12.88
N GLY A 414 -6.62 -7.72 13.87
CA GLY A 414 -5.29 -7.07 13.76
C GLY A 414 -5.27 -5.54 13.97
N GLN A 415 -6.42 -4.89 14.17
CA GLN A 415 -6.50 -3.44 14.35
C GLN A 415 -5.81 -3.00 15.64
N ARG A 416 -5.12 -1.86 15.58
CA ARG A 416 -4.52 -1.17 16.74
C ARG A 416 -5.31 0.10 17.02
N VAL A 417 -5.70 0.29 18.27
CA VAL A 417 -6.52 1.41 18.72
C VAL A 417 -5.79 2.12 19.87
N PRO A 418 -5.25 3.33 19.65
CA PRO A 418 -4.85 4.20 20.76
C PRO A 418 -6.06 4.51 21.62
N ALA A 419 -5.92 4.37 22.93
CA ALA A 419 -6.98 4.62 23.90
C ALA A 419 -6.40 5.17 25.20
N GLU A 420 -7.28 5.60 26.10
CA GLU A 420 -6.91 6.00 27.45
C GLU A 420 -7.74 5.17 28.44
N ILE A 421 -7.14 4.83 29.57
CA ILE A 421 -7.86 4.22 30.69
C ILE A 421 -7.86 5.15 31.90
N GLU A 422 -9.02 5.28 32.55
CA GLU A 422 -9.16 6.00 33.82
C GLU A 422 -8.97 5.03 34.98
N VAL A 423 -7.93 5.21 35.79
CA VAL A 423 -7.55 4.31 36.88
C VAL A 423 -7.62 5.04 38.20
N LEU A 424 -8.42 4.52 39.13
CA LEU A 424 -8.45 4.88 40.55
C LEU A 424 -7.52 3.97 41.34
N ALA A 425 -6.53 4.54 42.02
CA ALA A 425 -5.62 3.83 42.91
C ALA A 425 -6.32 3.32 44.19
N PRO A 426 -5.82 2.22 44.79
CA PRO A 426 -6.26 1.76 46.11
C PRO A 426 -6.15 2.86 47.18
N ALA A 427 -7.01 2.79 48.20
CA ALA A 427 -6.99 3.73 49.31
C ALA A 427 -5.83 3.46 50.30
N GLU A 428 -5.33 2.24 50.35
CA GLU A 428 -4.22 1.84 51.23
C GLU A 428 -2.88 1.91 50.48
N PRO A 429 -1.91 2.71 50.96
CA PRO A 429 -0.56 2.72 50.42
C PRO A 429 0.08 1.33 50.43
N GLY A 430 0.86 1.01 49.40
CA GLY A 430 1.45 -0.31 49.25
C GLY A 430 2.06 -0.56 47.87
N ARG A 431 2.49 -1.80 47.64
CA ARG A 431 2.92 -2.27 46.32
C ARG A 431 1.81 -3.12 45.73
N TYR A 432 1.37 -2.75 44.53
CA TYR A 432 0.30 -3.42 43.82
C TYR A 432 0.73 -3.72 42.38
N ILE A 433 0.01 -4.64 41.74
CA ILE A 433 0.06 -4.86 40.31
C ILE A 433 -1.26 -4.34 39.75
N LEU A 434 -1.17 -3.35 38.86
CA LEU A 434 -2.29 -2.92 38.03
C LEU A 434 -2.39 -3.89 36.85
N GLN A 435 -3.49 -4.64 36.76
CA GLN A 435 -3.77 -5.53 35.64
C GLN A 435 -4.90 -4.93 34.80
N VAL A 436 -4.55 -4.39 33.64
CA VAL A 436 -5.51 -3.76 32.71
C VAL A 436 -6.00 -4.78 31.69
N THR A 437 -7.30 -4.78 31.44
CA THR A 437 -7.95 -5.67 30.48
C THR A 437 -9.13 -4.98 29.77
N GLY A 438 -9.75 -5.70 28.83
CA GLY A 438 -11.01 -5.31 28.21
C GLY A 438 -12.21 -6.01 28.85
N LEU A 439 -13.38 -5.41 28.65
CA LEU A 439 -14.67 -5.94 29.09
C LEU A 439 -15.69 -5.71 27.96
N GLN A 440 -16.49 -6.72 27.67
CA GLN A 440 -17.79 -6.50 27.05
C GLN A 440 -18.83 -6.46 28.16
N GLU A 441 -19.42 -5.27 28.39
CA GLU A 441 -20.36 -5.07 29.49
C GLU A 441 -21.53 -6.05 29.40
N GLY A 442 -21.94 -6.59 30.56
CA GLY A 442 -23.03 -7.56 30.66
C GLY A 442 -22.73 -8.96 30.10
N TRP A 443 -21.51 -9.21 29.61
CA TRP A 443 -21.16 -10.49 29.00
C TRP A 443 -19.88 -11.13 29.54
N CYS A 444 -18.70 -10.58 29.24
CA CYS A 444 -17.44 -11.23 29.62
C CYS A 444 -16.27 -10.26 29.72
N TRP A 445 -15.32 -10.63 30.55
CA TRP A 445 -13.98 -10.03 30.55
C TRP A 445 -13.15 -10.61 29.40
N PHE A 446 -12.26 -9.81 28.83
CA PHE A 446 -11.51 -10.20 27.64
C PHE A 446 -10.52 -11.34 27.92
N GLU A 447 -9.91 -11.38 29.10
CA GLU A 447 -8.96 -12.43 29.50
C GLU A 447 -9.62 -13.81 29.62
N GLN A 448 -10.92 -13.86 29.88
CA GLN A 448 -11.71 -15.09 29.83
C GLN A 448 -11.91 -15.61 28.40
N LYS A 449 -11.64 -14.76 27.41
CA LYS A 449 -11.78 -15.04 25.98
C LYS A 449 -10.43 -15.03 25.26
N GLY A 450 -9.32 -15.24 25.98
CA GLY A 450 -7.98 -15.40 25.41
C GLY A 450 -7.19 -14.11 25.18
N PHE A 451 -7.65 -12.98 25.74
CA PHE A 451 -6.87 -11.75 25.80
C PHE A 451 -5.74 -11.87 26.82
N THR A 452 -4.62 -11.20 26.54
CA THR A 452 -3.49 -11.07 27.47
C THR A 452 -3.60 -9.72 28.18
N PRO A 453 -3.95 -9.68 29.48
CA PRO A 453 -3.95 -8.45 30.25
C PRO A 453 -2.59 -7.77 30.29
N LEU A 454 -2.59 -6.46 30.45
CA LEU A 454 -1.39 -5.66 30.62
C LEU A 454 -1.16 -5.41 32.10
N GLU A 455 -0.09 -6.00 32.62
CA GLU A 455 0.29 -5.90 34.03
C GLU A 455 1.42 -4.88 34.22
N CYS A 456 1.33 -4.07 35.29
CA CYS A 456 2.36 -3.13 35.67
C CYS A 456 2.47 -3.03 37.20
N PRO A 457 3.67 -3.20 37.79
CA PRO A 457 3.89 -2.91 39.20
C PRO A 457 3.76 -1.40 39.49
N VAL A 458 2.96 -1.04 40.47
CA VAL A 458 2.72 0.35 40.89
C VAL A 458 2.93 0.49 42.38
N HIS A 459 3.69 1.50 42.79
CA HIS A 459 3.80 1.88 44.20
C HIS A 459 2.78 2.96 44.56
N VAL A 460 1.84 2.62 45.44
CA VAL A 460 0.81 3.53 45.94
C VAL A 460 1.33 4.21 47.22
N THR A 461 1.41 5.53 47.23
CA THR A 461 1.98 6.35 48.31
C THR A 461 0.94 7.11 49.12
#